data_AF-N9Y7J6-F1
#
_entry.id   AF-N9Y7J6-F1
#
_cell.length_a   1.000
_cell.length_b   1.000
_cell.length_c   1.000
_cell.angle_alpha   90.00
_cell.angle_beta   90.00
_cell.angle_gamma   90.00
#
_symmetry.space_group_name_H-M   'P 1'
#
loop_
_entity.id
_entity.type
_entity.pdbx_description
1 polymer ?
#
loop_
_entity_poly.entity_id
_entity_poly.type
_entity_poly.pdbx_seq_one_letter_code
_entity_poly.pdbx_strand_id
1 'polypeptide(L)' 'MIKIEELKETLKQLKLEKRDLILANKKTSEIDKKIKDIENKINNLN' A
#
# COMPACT_ATOMS: atom_id res chain seq x y z
N MET A 1 13.60 -14.67 1.78
CA MET A 1 12.16 -14.53 2.07
C MET A 1 11.53 -13.61 1.02
N ILE A 2 11.34 -14.11 -0.21
CA ILE A 2 10.97 -13.28 -1.36
C ILE A 2 9.59 -12.61 -1.18
N LYS A 3 8.65 -13.31 -0.54
CA LYS A 3 7.27 -12.84 -0.37
C LYS A 3 7.12 -11.55 0.46
N ILE A 4 7.98 -11.33 1.46
CA ILE A 4 7.85 -10.14 2.32
C ILE A 4 8.43 -8.88 1.65
N GLU A 5 9.48 -9.04 0.85
CA GLU A 5 10.09 -7.96 0.06
C GLU A 5 9.13 -7.50 -1.05
N GLU A 6 8.47 -8.43 -1.74
CA GLU A 6 7.43 -8.12 -2.73
C GLU A 6 6.26 -7.34 -2.13
N LEU A 7 5.81 -7.70 -0.92
CA LEU A 7 4.75 -6.98 -0.21
C LEU A 7 5.20 -5.58 0.21
N LYS A 8 6.45 -5.41 0.65
CA LYS A 8 7.00 -4.10 1.00
C LYS A 8 7.13 -3.19 -0.22
N GLU A 9 7.56 -3.71 -1.36
CA GLU A 9 7.63 -2.93 -2.60
C GLU A 9 6.22 -2.54 -3.07
N THR A 10 5.26 -3.47 -3.01
CA THR A 10 3.85 -3.18 -3.31
C THR A 10 3.30 -2.08 -2.41
N LEU A 11 3.59 -2.13 -1.11
CA LEU A 11 3.17 -1.11 -0.14
C LEU A 11 3.75 0.28 -0.49
N LYS A 12 5.02 0.32 -0.91
CA LYS A 12 5.68 1.55 -1.33
C LYS A 12 4.99 2.15 -2.56
N GLN A 13 4.70 1.33 -3.58
CA GLN A 13 3.99 1.78 -4.78
C GLN A 13 2.59 2.33 -4.45
N LEU A 14 1.83 1.64 -3.61
CA LEU A 14 0.49 2.12 -3.19
C LEU A 14 0.56 3.45 -2.44
N LYS A 15 1.59 3.68 -1.62
CA LYS A 15 1.78 4.96 -0.91
C LYS A 15 2.13 6.10 -1.87
N LEU A 16 2.89 5.81 -2.94
CA LEU A 16 3.18 6.78 -4.01
C LEU A 16 1.91 7.12 -4.81
N GLU A 17 1.17 6.10 -5.25
CA GLU A 17 -0.09 6.31 -5.98
C GLU A 17 -1.10 7.08 -5.12
N LYS A 18 -1.17 6.80 -3.82
CA LYS A 18 -2.02 7.57 -2.89
C LYS A 18 -1.62 9.05 -2.86
N ARG A 19 -0.32 9.34 -2.83
CA ARG A 19 0.18 10.73 -2.85
C ARG A 19 -0.24 11.43 -4.14
N ASP A 20 -0.14 10.77 -5.28
CA ASP A 20 -0.55 11.35 -6.57
C ASP A 20 -2.05 11.64 -6.62
N LEU A 21 -2.87 10.74 -6.07
CA LEU A 21 -4.32 10.96 -5.95
C LEU A 21 -4.63 12.17 -5.05
N ILE A 22 -3.95 12.34 -3.92
CA ILE A 22 -4.11 13.50 -3.03
C ILE A 22 -3.74 14.79 -3.77
N LEU A 23 -2.59 14.79 -4.47
CA LEU A 23 -2.14 15.95 -5.24
C LEU A 23 -3.12 16.31 -6.37
N ALA A 24 -3.77 15.31 -6.97
CA ALA A 24 -4.82 15.49 -7.96
C ALA A 24 -6.20 15.81 -7.35
N ASN A 25 -6.30 15.99 -6.02
CA ASN A 25 -7.53 16.21 -5.28
C ASN A 25 -8.61 15.12 -5.52
N LYS A 26 -8.16 13.88 -5.72
CA LYS A 26 -9.00 12.69 -5.95
C LYS A 26 -9.25 11.94 -4.64
N LYS A 27 -10.33 11.15 -4.60
CA LYS A 27 -10.64 10.27 -3.47
C LYS A 27 -9.60 9.15 -3.34
N THR A 28 -9.17 8.87 -2.10
CA THR A 28 -8.16 7.83 -1.79
C THR A 28 -8.74 6.61 -1.07
N SER A 29 -10.04 6.57 -0.80
CA SER A 29 -10.65 5.55 0.06
C SER A 29 -10.41 4.12 -0.40
N GLU A 30 -10.24 3.87 -1.69
CA GLU A 30 -9.91 2.54 -2.22
C GLU A 30 -8.44 2.17 -2.00
N ILE A 31 -7.53 3.12 -2.23
CA ILE A 31 -6.10 2.87 -2.03
C ILE A 31 -5.76 2.76 -0.54
N ASP A 32 -6.49 3.47 0.32
CA ASP A 32 -6.39 3.35 1.77
C ASP A 32 -6.73 1.94 2.26
N LYS A 33 -7.76 1.31 1.70
CA LYS A 33 -8.11 -0.09 1.99
C LYS A 33 -7.00 -1.04 1.54
N LYS A 34 -6.51 -0.88 0.31
CA LYS A 34 -5.42 -1.72 -0.24
C LYS A 34 -4.14 -1.63 0.61
N ILE A 35 -3.75 -0.43 1.03
CA ILE A 35 -2.61 -0.20 1.92
C ILE A 35 -2.79 -0.97 3.22
N LYS A 36 -3.95 -0.83 3.87
CA LYS A 36 -4.24 -1.52 5.13
C LYS A 36 -4.19 -3.04 5.01
N ASP A 37 -4.71 -3.59 3.91
CA ASP A 37 -4.68 -5.03 3.64
C ASP A 37 -3.24 -5.55 3.46
N ILE A 38 -2.38 -4.81 2.76
CA ILE A 38 -0.97 -5.16 2.58
C ILE A 38 -0.22 -5.05 3.92
N GLU A 39 -0.46 -4.01 4.71
CA GLU A 39 0.15 -3.83 6.03
C GLU A 39 -0.22 -5.00 6.97
N ASN A 40 -1.49 -5.42 6.97
CA ASN A 40 -1.93 -6.60 7.72
C ASN A 40 -1.24 -7.89 7.26
N LYS A 41 -1.09 -8.09 5.94
CA LYS A 41 -0.39 -9.25 5.38
C LYS A 41 1.08 -9.29 5.81
N ILE A 42 1.76 -8.14 5.79
CA ILE A 42 3.16 -8.03 6.25
C ILE A 42 3.24 -8.36 7.73
N ASN A 43 2.36 -7.80 8.56
CA ASN A 43 2.34 -8.04 10.00
C ASN A 43 2.08 -9.51 10.35
N ASN A 44 1.23 -10.21 9.59
CA ASN A 44 0.95 -11.63 9.80
C ASN A 44 2.07 -12.57 9.31
N LEU A 45 3.02 -12.07 8.53
CA LEU A 45 4.17 -12.82 8.01
C LEU A 45 5.45 -12.61 8.82
N ASN A 46 5.43 -11.66 9.76
CA ASN A 46 6.54 -11.28 10.64
C ASN A 46 6.41 -11.99 11.99
#